data_AF-A0A921ZAH9-F1
#
_entry.id   AF-A0A921ZAH9-F1
#
_cell.length_a   1.000
_cell.length_b   1.000
_cell.length_c   1.000
_cell.angle_alpha   90.00
_cell.angle_beta   90.00
_cell.angle_gamma   90.00
#
_symmetry.space_group_name_H-M   'P 1'
#
loop_
_entity.id
_entity.type
_entity.pdbx_description
1 polymer ?
#
loop_
_entity_poly.entity_id
_entity_poly.type
_entity_poly.pdbx_seq_one_letter_code
_entity_poly.pdbx_strand_id
1 'polypeptide(L)'
;MNNSEFDDNDELKEHIASINFCDVNHDTDVSITDVELVYHVYKLDTFGAETDTMTDASTGEEFAAADVWALPAQEFHGLWESLVYDSKLKEDTVRFVETALEFADRGVDPHIIGCNRVVLLHGPPGTGKTSLCRALAQKLAVRLGDRFPRARLIEINAHGLFSKWFAESGKLVARLFERVTEIVADRRLLACVLVDEVESLAAARRAALAGLEPTDSIRAVNALLTQLDRLRRQPNALVLTTSNVTGAIDVAFVDRADLKRHVGTPSARAAYEILRGCCTELMVRGSVTPRERVFAINVLEGARFAESEGSRASLRLWAVAREAATAGVSGRALRRLPLLAVALHAPRGLALSLEQFVEALRAALLAHLADAAALAEDCAPIANGH
;
A
#
# COMPACT_ATOMS: atom_id res chain seq x y z
N MET A 1 17.82 12.20 19.80
CA MET A 1 19.27 12.07 20.08
C MET A 1 20.03 12.70 18.94
N ASN A 2 21.05 13.51 19.23
CA ASN A 2 21.90 14.10 18.20
C ASN A 2 22.65 12.98 17.47
N ASN A 3 22.75 13.05 16.13
CA ASN A 3 23.43 12.07 15.28
C ASN A 3 24.90 11.77 15.67
N SER A 4 25.52 12.58 16.53
CA SER A 4 26.94 12.44 16.89
C SER A 4 27.24 11.24 17.78
N GLU A 5 26.36 10.86 18.72
CA GLU A 5 26.65 9.73 19.63
C GLU A 5 26.53 8.36 18.93
N PHE A 6 25.76 8.29 17.85
CA PHE A 6 25.64 7.08 17.03
C PHE A 6 26.89 6.86 16.18
N ASP A 7 27.53 7.96 15.76
CA ASP A 7 28.76 7.93 14.99
C ASP A 7 30.00 7.57 15.83
N ASP A 8 29.89 7.53 17.15
CA ASP A 8 31.03 7.24 18.03
C ASP A 8 31.05 5.77 18.54
N ASN A 9 30.06 4.95 18.19
CA ASN A 9 29.99 3.55 18.63
C ASN A 9 30.20 2.56 17.46
N ASP A 10 31.41 2.00 17.39
CA ASP A 10 31.83 1.09 16.32
C ASP A 10 31.00 -0.21 16.25
N GLU A 11 30.54 -0.75 17.39
CA GLU A 11 29.70 -1.96 17.42
C GLU A 11 28.32 -1.72 16.81
N LEU A 12 27.72 -0.55 17.06
CA LEU A 12 26.43 -0.21 16.47
C LEU A 12 26.57 0.01 14.96
N LYS A 13 27.67 0.60 14.49
CA LYS A 13 27.92 0.78 13.04
C LYS A 13 28.10 -0.54 12.31
N GLU A 14 28.72 -1.53 12.94
CA GLU A 14 28.94 -2.84 12.32
C GLU A 14 27.64 -3.64 12.19
N HIS A 15 26.71 -3.50 13.14
CA HIS A 15 25.54 -4.37 13.24
C HIS A 15 24.18 -3.70 12.95
N ILE A 16 24.09 -2.36 12.99
CA ILE A 16 22.84 -1.62 12.83
C ILE A 16 22.91 -0.74 11.59
N ALA A 17 22.08 -1.05 10.60
CA ALA A 17 21.99 -0.25 9.37
C ALA A 17 21.24 1.08 9.57
N SER A 18 20.18 1.09 10.39
CA SER A 18 19.43 2.32 10.73
C SER A 18 18.58 2.14 11.99
N ILE A 19 18.31 3.23 12.70
CA ILE A 19 17.32 3.30 13.79
C ILE A 19 16.23 4.29 13.39
N ASN A 20 14.99 3.80 13.36
CA ASN A 20 13.82 4.60 13.03
C ASN A 20 12.89 4.69 14.23
N PHE A 21 12.58 5.91 14.66
CA PHE A 21 11.56 6.16 15.66
C PHE A 21 10.18 6.04 14.99
N CYS A 22 9.39 5.09 15.45
CA CYS A 22 8.08 4.76 14.90
C CYS A 22 7.00 4.97 15.96
N ASP A 23 5.88 5.58 15.57
CA ASP A 23 4.77 6.02 16.44
C ASP A 23 5.13 7.08 17.47
N VAL A 24 4.90 8.33 17.07
CA VAL A 24 4.28 9.33 17.94
C VAL A 24 3.17 9.95 17.08
N ASN A 25 1.93 10.02 17.59
CA ASN A 25 0.87 10.82 16.96
C ASN A 25 1.51 12.13 16.48
N HIS A 26 1.35 12.50 15.21
CA HIS A 26 2.01 13.67 14.62
C HIS A 26 1.71 15.01 15.31
N ASP A 27 0.78 15.03 16.27
CA ASP A 27 0.25 16.24 16.91
C ASP A 27 0.64 16.39 18.40
N THR A 28 1.42 15.48 18.99
CA THR A 28 1.84 15.58 20.40
C THR A 28 3.33 15.40 20.57
N ASP A 29 4.00 16.42 21.08
CA ASP A 29 5.38 16.32 21.57
C ASP A 29 5.40 15.42 22.81
N VAL A 30 6.26 14.40 22.80
CA VAL A 30 6.40 13.45 23.89
C VAL A 30 7.83 13.49 24.40
N SER A 31 8.01 13.67 25.71
CA SER A 31 9.32 13.59 26.35
C SER A 31 9.77 12.13 26.42
N ILE A 32 11.03 11.86 26.06
CA ILE A 32 11.63 10.52 26.13
C ILE A 32 11.68 9.96 27.56
N THR A 33 11.68 10.84 28.57
CA THR A 33 11.71 10.45 29.99
C THR A 33 10.39 9.86 30.47
N ASP A 34 9.30 10.14 29.75
CA ASP A 34 7.94 9.86 30.21
C ASP A 34 7.33 8.66 29.49
N VAL A 35 8.14 7.92 28.73
CA VAL A 35 7.71 6.80 27.89
C VAL A 35 8.58 5.56 28.08
N GLU A 36 7.92 4.41 28.01
CA GLU A 36 8.60 3.12 27.88
C GLU A 36 9.04 2.92 26.42
N LEU A 37 10.33 2.69 26.22
CA LEU A 37 10.90 2.44 24.90
C LEU A 37 10.78 0.96 24.56
N VAL A 38 9.98 0.66 23.54
CA VAL A 38 9.87 -0.69 22.97
C VAL A 38 10.77 -0.81 21.75
N TYR A 39 11.70 -1.75 21.79
CA TYR A 39 12.68 -1.99 20.73
C TYR A 39 12.27 -3.20 19.91
N HIS A 40 12.18 -3.02 18.58
CA HIS A 40 12.01 -4.12 17.64
C HIS A 40 13.25 -4.22 16.76
N VAL A 41 14.04 -5.27 16.97
CA VAL A 41 15.26 -5.54 16.19
C VAL A 41 14.93 -6.60 15.14
N TYR A 42 15.24 -6.31 13.88
CA TYR A 42 14.93 -7.22 12.77
C TYR A 42 16.00 -7.16 11.69
N LYS A 43 16.06 -8.21 10.86
CA LYS A 43 16.89 -8.30 9.68
C LYS A 43 16.00 -8.39 8.44
N LEU A 44 16.39 -7.67 7.39
CA LEU A 44 15.69 -7.71 6.11
C LEU A 44 16.06 -8.98 5.33
N ASP A 45 15.04 -9.66 4.82
CA ASP A 45 15.20 -10.72 3.83
C ASP A 45 15.52 -10.13 2.45
N THR A 46 16.49 -10.72 1.75
CA THR A 46 17.01 -10.24 0.46
C THR A 46 16.71 -11.16 -0.71
N PHE A 47 16.00 -12.28 -0.49
CA PHE A 47 15.73 -13.27 -1.56
C PHE A 47 14.57 -12.85 -2.46
N GLY A 48 13.72 -11.94 -1.99
CA GLY A 48 12.59 -11.38 -2.74
C GLY A 48 11.40 -12.33 -2.80
N ALA A 49 10.55 -12.14 -3.82
CA ALA A 49 9.36 -12.98 -4.03
C ALA A 49 9.72 -14.39 -4.52
N GLU A 50 9.26 -15.41 -3.81
CA GLU A 50 9.14 -16.77 -4.34
C GLU A 50 7.80 -16.88 -5.10
N THR A 51 7.86 -16.90 -6.43
CA THR A 51 6.67 -17.05 -7.27
C THR A 51 6.25 -18.51 -7.33
N ASP A 52 5.07 -18.79 -6.78
CA ASP A 52 4.43 -20.08 -6.81
C ASP A 52 3.79 -20.31 -8.19
N THR A 53 4.52 -20.99 -9.08
CA THR A 53 3.99 -21.41 -10.37
C THR A 53 3.10 -22.64 -10.24
N MET A 54 2.14 -22.76 -11.16
CA MET A 54 1.26 -23.92 -11.30
C MET A 54 1.17 -24.29 -12.76
N THR A 55 1.23 -25.59 -13.04
CA THR A 55 1.06 -26.13 -14.40
C THR A 55 -0.38 -26.57 -14.60
N ASP A 56 -1.00 -26.09 -15.67
CA ASP A 56 -2.28 -26.63 -16.16
C ASP A 56 -2.06 -28.04 -16.70
N ALA A 57 -2.81 -29.01 -16.19
CA ALA A 57 -2.68 -30.41 -16.62
C ALA A 57 -3.22 -30.64 -18.03
N SER A 58 -4.09 -29.76 -18.52
CA SER A 58 -4.74 -29.87 -19.83
C SER A 58 -3.95 -29.22 -20.96
N THR A 59 -3.30 -28.08 -20.69
CA THR A 59 -2.51 -27.34 -21.70
C THR A 59 -1.00 -27.43 -21.50
N GLY A 60 -0.54 -27.82 -20.31
CA GLY A 60 0.89 -27.81 -19.96
C GLY A 60 1.47 -26.43 -19.72
N GLU A 61 0.64 -25.37 -19.74
CA GLU A 61 1.11 -24.01 -19.49
C GLU A 61 1.37 -23.77 -18.00
N GLU A 62 2.51 -23.16 -17.68
CA GLU A 62 2.86 -22.70 -16.34
C GLU A 62 2.40 -21.26 -16.12
N PHE A 63 1.78 -20.98 -14.98
CA PHE A 63 1.39 -19.62 -14.61
C PHE A 63 1.69 -19.33 -13.15
N ALA A 64 2.00 -18.07 -12.86
CA ALA A 64 2.21 -17.56 -11.51
C ALA A 64 0.85 -17.43 -10.80
N ALA A 65 0.65 -18.22 -9.74
CA ALA A 65 -0.61 -18.25 -9.01
C ALA A 65 -0.59 -17.34 -7.77
N ALA A 66 0.56 -17.29 -7.10
CA ALA A 66 0.81 -16.40 -5.98
C ALA A 66 2.30 -16.05 -5.89
N ASP A 67 2.60 -14.92 -5.26
CA ASP A 67 3.94 -14.56 -4.85
C ASP A 67 4.04 -14.66 -3.33
N VAL A 68 5.14 -15.21 -2.82
CA VAL A 68 5.38 -15.41 -1.39
C VAL A 68 6.65 -14.69 -0.96
N TRP A 69 6.56 -13.83 0.05
CA TRP A 69 7.71 -13.15 0.65
C TRP A 69 7.91 -13.59 2.09
N ALA A 70 9.17 -13.83 2.47
CA ALA A 70 9.57 -13.85 3.87
C ALA A 70 9.64 -12.40 4.40
N LEU A 71 9.03 -12.15 5.56
CA LEU A 71 9.01 -10.83 6.18
C LEU A 71 9.88 -10.81 7.44
N PRO A 72 10.55 -9.68 7.73
CA PRO A 72 10.53 -8.41 6.98
C PRO A 72 11.36 -8.45 5.68
N ALA A 73 10.79 -8.06 4.54
CA ALA A 73 11.44 -8.09 3.22
C ALA A 73 12.14 -6.77 2.88
N GLN A 74 13.28 -6.82 2.17
CA GLN A 74 14.01 -5.64 1.70
C GLN A 74 13.18 -4.80 0.72
N GLU A 75 12.38 -5.44 -0.14
CA GLU A 75 11.51 -4.76 -1.11
C GLU A 75 10.48 -3.82 -0.49
N PHE A 76 10.07 -4.10 0.75
CA PHE A 76 9.05 -3.31 1.47
C PHE A 76 9.67 -2.35 2.49
N HIS A 77 11.00 -2.29 2.59
CA HIS A 77 11.68 -1.39 3.51
C HIS A 77 11.41 0.09 3.13
N GLY A 78 10.94 0.88 4.11
CA GLY A 78 10.54 2.28 3.89
C GLY A 78 9.17 2.48 3.22
N LEU A 79 8.48 1.40 2.83
CA LEU A 79 7.19 1.51 2.15
C LEU A 79 6.13 2.13 3.07
N TRP A 80 6.13 1.78 4.35
CA TRP A 80 5.19 2.29 5.36
C TRP A 80 5.27 3.81 5.54
N GLU A 81 6.49 4.35 5.59
CA GLU A 81 6.78 5.77 5.73
C GLU A 81 6.47 6.53 4.44
N SER A 82 6.67 5.89 3.28
CA SER A 82 6.37 6.50 1.98
C SER A 82 4.85 6.73 1.76
N LEU A 83 3.99 5.97 2.42
CA LEU A 83 2.55 6.09 2.26
C LEU A 83 2.00 7.17 3.19
N VAL A 84 1.54 8.27 2.61
CA VAL A 84 1.00 9.41 3.34
C VAL A 84 -0.52 9.44 3.22
N TYR A 85 -1.20 9.43 4.36
CA TYR A 85 -2.65 9.53 4.49
C TYR A 85 -2.98 10.53 5.60
N ASP A 86 -4.02 11.34 5.42
CA ASP A 86 -4.43 12.34 6.41
C ASP A 86 -5.22 11.76 7.59
N SER A 87 -5.82 10.58 7.38
CA SER A 87 -6.57 9.87 8.40
C SER A 87 -5.65 8.98 9.22
N LYS A 88 -6.12 8.63 10.43
CA LYS A 88 -5.53 7.57 11.27
C LYS A 88 -5.65 6.17 10.67
N LEU A 89 -5.81 6.06 9.35
CA LEU A 89 -5.96 4.81 8.60
C LEU A 89 -4.85 3.81 8.96
N LYS A 90 -3.59 4.26 8.95
CA LYS A 90 -2.43 3.40 9.25
C LYS A 90 -2.45 2.91 10.69
N GLU A 91 -2.58 3.84 11.64
CA GLU A 91 -2.59 3.57 13.08
C GLU A 91 -3.76 2.68 13.50
N ASP A 92 -4.98 3.02 13.08
CA ASP A 92 -6.19 2.27 13.39
C ASP A 92 -6.13 0.85 12.82
N THR A 93 -5.55 0.68 11.62
CA THR A 93 -5.45 -0.64 10.99
C THR A 93 -4.44 -1.52 11.71
N VAL A 94 -3.28 -0.99 12.10
CA VAL A 94 -2.30 -1.73 12.91
C VAL A 94 -2.92 -2.13 14.25
N ARG A 95 -3.51 -1.17 14.97
CA ARG A 95 -4.17 -1.42 16.26
C ARG A 95 -5.27 -2.48 16.16
N PHE A 96 -6.09 -2.40 15.12
CA PHE A 96 -7.14 -3.39 14.87
C PHE A 96 -6.54 -4.79 14.71
N VAL A 97 -5.50 -4.94 13.89
CA VAL A 97 -4.89 -6.26 13.64
C VAL A 97 -4.19 -6.79 14.88
N GLU A 98 -3.44 -5.96 15.60
CA GLU A 98 -2.80 -6.34 16.88
C GLU A 98 -3.86 -6.86 17.87
N THR A 99 -4.96 -6.12 18.04
CA THR A 99 -6.07 -6.51 18.91
C THR A 99 -6.72 -7.83 18.47
N ALA A 100 -6.96 -7.99 17.17
CA ALA A 100 -7.60 -9.18 16.60
C ALA A 100 -6.73 -10.45 16.76
N LEU A 101 -5.41 -10.28 16.67
CA LEU A 101 -4.45 -11.35 16.92
C LEU A 101 -4.31 -11.61 18.43
N GLU A 102 -4.36 -10.60 19.29
CA GLU A 102 -4.37 -10.76 20.76
C GLU A 102 -5.62 -11.51 21.25
N PHE A 103 -6.80 -11.22 20.68
CA PHE A 103 -8.02 -11.98 20.96
C PHE A 103 -7.85 -13.46 20.63
N ALA A 104 -7.09 -13.77 19.58
CA ALA A 104 -6.76 -15.14 19.22
C ALA A 104 -5.91 -15.84 20.28
N ASP A 105 -4.90 -15.15 20.85
CA ASP A 105 -4.04 -15.71 21.90
C ASP A 105 -4.79 -15.95 23.20
N ARG A 106 -5.70 -15.04 23.54
CA ARG A 106 -6.52 -15.15 24.76
C ARG A 106 -7.64 -16.19 24.63
N GLY A 107 -7.79 -16.82 23.45
CA GLY A 107 -8.82 -17.82 23.22
C GLY A 107 -10.25 -17.27 23.26
N VAL A 108 -10.44 -16.00 22.85
CA VAL A 108 -11.77 -15.39 22.78
C VAL A 108 -12.65 -16.19 21.83
N ASP A 109 -13.85 -16.59 22.28
CA ASP A 109 -14.76 -17.40 21.49
C ASP A 109 -15.31 -16.60 20.29
N PRO A 110 -15.00 -17.01 19.05
CA PRO A 110 -15.47 -16.32 17.85
C PRO A 110 -17.00 -16.38 17.65
N HIS A 111 -17.71 -17.27 18.35
CA HIS A 111 -19.17 -17.33 18.32
C HIS A 111 -19.84 -16.26 19.19
N ILE A 112 -19.12 -15.75 20.19
CA ILE A 112 -19.61 -14.68 21.09
C ILE A 112 -19.12 -13.33 20.57
N ILE A 113 -17.83 -13.22 20.24
CA ILE A 113 -17.21 -12.01 19.70
C ILE A 113 -16.68 -12.33 18.31
N GLY A 114 -17.39 -11.89 17.28
CA GLY A 114 -17.00 -12.11 15.89
C GLY A 114 -15.65 -11.46 15.57
N CYS A 115 -14.71 -12.27 15.10
CA CYS A 115 -13.40 -11.83 14.63
C CYS A 115 -12.94 -12.74 13.48
N ASN A 116 -13.11 -12.26 12.25
CA ASN A 116 -12.70 -12.94 11.03
C ASN A 116 -11.25 -12.63 10.63
N ARG A 117 -10.63 -11.58 11.18
CA ARG A 117 -9.27 -11.11 10.84
C ARG A 117 -9.14 -10.80 9.34
N VAL A 118 -10.18 -10.17 8.79
CA VAL A 118 -10.23 -9.75 7.39
C VAL A 118 -10.26 -8.23 7.31
N VAL A 119 -9.30 -7.66 6.59
CA VAL A 119 -9.22 -6.23 6.28
C VAL A 119 -9.54 -6.02 4.80
N LEU A 120 -10.46 -5.10 4.52
CA LEU A 120 -10.81 -4.67 3.16
C LEU A 120 -10.46 -3.19 2.98
N LEU A 121 -9.51 -2.93 2.08
CA LEU A 121 -9.16 -1.59 1.64
C LEU A 121 -9.84 -1.31 0.29
N HIS A 122 -10.69 -0.30 0.21
CA HIS A 122 -11.36 0.04 -1.04
C HIS A 122 -11.19 1.52 -1.40
N GLY A 123 -11.08 1.84 -2.68
CA GLY A 123 -10.93 3.24 -3.12
C GLY A 123 -10.58 3.36 -4.59
N PRO A 124 -10.43 4.57 -5.14
CA PRO A 124 -9.98 4.78 -6.51
C PRO A 124 -8.65 4.07 -6.82
N PRO A 125 -8.37 3.72 -8.09
CA PRO A 125 -7.07 3.16 -8.47
C PRO A 125 -5.94 4.16 -8.21
N GLY A 126 -4.74 3.65 -7.91
CA GLY A 126 -3.55 4.49 -7.70
C GLY A 126 -3.47 5.20 -6.35
N THR A 127 -4.33 4.87 -5.37
CA THR A 127 -4.29 5.41 -3.99
C THR A 127 -3.42 4.61 -3.01
N GLY A 128 -2.72 3.59 -3.49
CA GLY A 128 -1.73 2.82 -2.72
C GLY A 128 -2.30 1.69 -1.85
N LYS A 129 -3.50 1.17 -2.15
CA LYS A 129 -4.13 0.08 -1.39
C LYS A 129 -3.25 -1.18 -1.27
N THR A 130 -2.78 -1.71 -2.40
CA THR A 130 -1.87 -2.88 -2.44
C THR A 130 -0.58 -2.60 -1.68
N SER A 131 0.02 -1.43 -1.90
CA SER A 131 1.21 -0.98 -1.18
C SER A 131 0.97 -0.87 0.33
N LEU A 132 -0.20 -0.42 0.77
CA LEU A 132 -0.57 -0.34 2.18
C LEU A 132 -0.72 -1.73 2.80
N CYS A 133 -1.30 -2.70 2.09
CA CYS A 133 -1.35 -4.09 2.54
C CYS A 133 0.06 -4.68 2.73
N ARG A 134 0.95 -4.50 1.74
CA ARG A 134 2.35 -4.96 1.83
C ARG A 134 3.10 -4.28 2.98
N ALA A 135 2.95 -2.97 3.12
CA ALA A 135 3.55 -2.20 4.20
C ALA A 135 3.00 -2.58 5.58
N LEU A 136 1.70 -2.87 5.68
CA LEU A 136 1.06 -3.35 6.91
C LEU A 136 1.62 -4.72 7.31
N ALA A 137 1.74 -5.66 6.37
CA ALA A 137 2.32 -6.97 6.63
C ALA A 137 3.77 -6.85 7.13
N GLN A 138 4.58 -6.01 6.47
CA GLN A 138 5.94 -5.68 6.91
C GLN A 138 5.95 -5.10 8.34
N LYS A 139 5.07 -4.14 8.63
CA LYS A 139 5.00 -3.47 9.94
C LYS A 139 4.62 -4.46 11.05
N LEU A 140 3.66 -5.33 10.78
CA LEU A 140 3.22 -6.38 11.71
C LEU A 140 4.30 -7.43 11.95
N ALA A 141 5.06 -7.83 10.92
CA ALA A 141 6.18 -8.76 11.07
C ALA A 141 7.24 -8.23 12.04
N VAL A 142 7.51 -6.91 12.00
CA VAL A 142 8.44 -6.26 12.93
C VAL A 142 7.82 -6.12 14.33
N ARG A 143 6.59 -5.57 14.42
CA ARG A 143 5.90 -5.30 15.70
C ARG A 143 5.60 -6.55 16.51
N LEU A 144 5.25 -7.63 15.82
CA LEU A 144 4.86 -8.90 16.44
C LEU A 144 6.00 -9.93 16.40
N GLY A 145 7.25 -9.51 16.15
CA GLY A 145 8.39 -10.42 16.02
C GLY A 145 8.63 -11.29 17.27
N ASP A 146 8.34 -10.78 18.46
CA ASP A 146 8.45 -11.54 19.72
C ASP A 146 7.43 -12.69 19.79
N ARG A 147 6.24 -12.47 19.22
CA ARG A 147 5.16 -13.46 19.18
C ARG A 147 5.31 -14.42 17.99
N PHE A 148 5.63 -13.87 16.83
CA PHE A 148 5.80 -14.58 15.57
C PHE A 148 7.22 -14.34 15.06
N PRO A 149 8.18 -15.23 15.42
CA PRO A 149 9.57 -15.12 14.96
C PRO A 149 9.73 -15.18 13.44
N ARG A 150 8.69 -15.64 12.74
CA ARG A 150 8.63 -15.70 11.28
C ARG A 150 7.32 -15.09 10.80
N ALA A 151 7.36 -14.42 9.67
CA ALA A 151 6.17 -13.93 9.00
C ALA A 151 6.29 -14.14 7.48
N ARG A 152 5.18 -14.37 6.81
CA ARG A 152 5.10 -14.45 5.35
C ARG A 152 3.95 -13.62 4.81
N LEU A 153 4.21 -12.94 3.69
CA LEU A 153 3.17 -12.37 2.84
C LEU A 153 2.93 -13.32 1.67
N ILE A 154 1.67 -13.65 1.42
CA ILE A 154 1.24 -14.43 0.25
C ILE A 154 0.29 -13.54 -0.55
N GLU A 155 0.72 -13.09 -1.72
CA GLU A 155 -0.10 -12.27 -2.61
C GLU A 155 -0.68 -13.13 -3.73
N ILE A 156 -2.00 -13.26 -3.71
CA ILE A 156 -2.76 -14.04 -4.68
C ILE A 156 -3.10 -13.16 -5.87
N ASN A 157 -2.65 -13.53 -7.06
CA ASN A 157 -2.97 -12.82 -8.29
C ASN A 157 -4.36 -13.23 -8.82
N ALA A 158 -5.39 -12.47 -8.44
CA ALA A 158 -6.76 -12.72 -8.88
C ALA A 158 -6.94 -12.61 -10.41
N HIS A 159 -6.24 -11.69 -11.08
CA HIS A 159 -6.37 -11.54 -12.54
C HIS A 159 -5.84 -12.76 -13.30
N GLY A 160 -4.73 -13.34 -12.87
CA GLY A 160 -4.14 -14.54 -13.48
C GLY A 160 -4.98 -15.80 -13.28
N LEU A 161 -5.59 -15.96 -12.11
CA LEU A 161 -6.33 -17.16 -11.74
C LEU A 161 -7.65 -17.35 -12.51
N PHE A 162 -8.30 -16.26 -12.93
CA PHE A 162 -9.68 -16.32 -13.45
C PHE A 162 -9.84 -15.91 -14.92
N SER A 163 -8.86 -15.28 -15.55
CA SER A 163 -9.04 -14.70 -16.91
C SER A 163 -8.85 -15.69 -18.07
N LYS A 164 -8.13 -16.81 -17.90
CA LYS A 164 -7.78 -17.73 -19.00
C LYS A 164 -8.17 -19.20 -18.80
N TRP A 165 -8.50 -19.63 -17.58
CA TRP A 165 -8.42 -21.06 -17.19
C TRP A 165 -9.69 -21.63 -16.54
N PHE A 166 -10.84 -21.18 -17.05
CA PHE A 166 -12.15 -21.40 -16.45
C PHE A 166 -12.48 -22.88 -16.14
N ALA A 167 -12.06 -23.84 -16.98
CA ALA A 167 -12.42 -25.25 -16.81
C ALA A 167 -11.70 -25.97 -15.64
N GLU A 168 -10.50 -25.53 -15.22
CA GLU A 168 -9.73 -26.13 -14.11
C GLU A 168 -9.56 -25.22 -12.87
N SER A 169 -10.03 -23.97 -12.97
CA SER A 169 -9.88 -22.91 -11.98
C SER A 169 -10.17 -23.32 -10.52
N GLY A 170 -11.21 -24.13 -10.27
CA GLY A 170 -11.52 -24.62 -8.91
C GLY A 170 -10.45 -25.54 -8.30
N LYS A 171 -9.83 -26.43 -9.09
CA LYS A 171 -8.75 -27.31 -8.62
C LYS A 171 -7.46 -26.53 -8.36
N LEU A 172 -7.18 -25.55 -9.20
CA LEU A 172 -6.02 -24.66 -9.05
C LEU A 172 -6.13 -23.84 -7.77
N VAL A 173 -7.31 -23.27 -7.49
CA VAL A 173 -7.58 -22.61 -6.21
C VAL A 173 -7.38 -23.57 -5.04
N ALA A 174 -7.86 -24.81 -5.11
CA ALA A 174 -7.64 -25.80 -4.04
C ALA A 174 -6.15 -26.06 -3.78
N ARG A 175 -5.36 -26.32 -4.83
CA ARG A 175 -3.90 -26.55 -4.72
C ARG A 175 -3.15 -25.32 -4.20
N LEU A 176 -3.56 -24.11 -4.59
CA LEU A 176 -2.95 -22.88 -4.08
C LEU A 176 -3.17 -22.78 -2.57
N PHE A 177 -4.39 -23.05 -2.10
CA PHE A 177 -4.70 -22.98 -0.68
C PHE A 177 -4.19 -24.18 0.13
N GLU A 178 -3.84 -25.30 -0.50
CA GLU A 178 -3.06 -26.36 0.15
C GLU A 178 -1.70 -25.81 0.61
N ARG A 179 -0.95 -25.14 -0.28
CA ARG A 179 0.32 -24.47 0.06
C ARG A 179 0.13 -23.39 1.13
N VAL A 180 -0.91 -22.56 1.01
CA VAL A 180 -1.21 -21.56 2.06
C VAL A 180 -1.50 -22.22 3.40
N THR A 181 -2.24 -23.33 3.41
CA THR A 181 -2.56 -24.08 4.63
C THR A 181 -1.30 -24.69 5.25
N GLU A 182 -0.37 -25.21 4.45
CA GLU A 182 0.92 -25.70 4.91
C GLU A 182 1.74 -24.60 5.60
N ILE A 183 1.77 -23.39 5.02
CA ILE A 183 2.43 -22.22 5.63
C ILE A 183 1.76 -21.86 6.97
N VAL A 184 0.43 -21.80 6.99
CA VAL A 184 -0.35 -21.38 8.16
C VAL A 184 -0.34 -22.44 9.28
N ALA A 185 -0.04 -23.70 8.96
CA ALA A 185 0.04 -24.79 9.94
C ALA A 185 1.12 -24.54 11.01
N ASP A 186 2.17 -23.79 10.69
CA ASP A 186 3.12 -23.33 11.70
C ASP A 186 2.54 -22.19 12.53
N ARG A 187 2.15 -22.51 13.76
CA ARG A 187 1.60 -21.55 14.74
C ARG A 187 2.57 -20.43 15.13
N ARG A 188 3.87 -20.61 14.95
CA ARG A 188 4.89 -19.57 15.22
C ARG A 188 5.12 -18.63 14.06
N LEU A 189 4.40 -18.83 12.95
CA LEU A 189 4.48 -18.00 11.75
C LEU A 189 3.23 -17.14 11.60
N LEU A 190 3.41 -15.83 11.41
CA LEU A 190 2.33 -14.93 10.98
C LEU A 190 2.15 -15.03 9.46
N ALA A 191 0.97 -15.47 9.02
CA ALA A 191 0.64 -15.56 7.60
C ALA A 191 -0.29 -14.41 7.20
N CYS A 192 0.19 -13.49 6.36
CA CYS A 192 -0.61 -12.44 5.76
C CYS A 192 -0.98 -12.85 4.32
N VAL A 193 -2.26 -13.08 4.06
CA VAL A 193 -2.76 -13.46 2.73
C VAL A 193 -3.43 -12.25 2.09
N LEU A 194 -2.82 -11.71 1.04
CA LEU A 194 -3.31 -10.59 0.26
C LEU A 194 -4.05 -11.07 -0.99
N VAL A 195 -5.31 -10.70 -1.14
CA VAL A 195 -6.09 -10.86 -2.37
C VAL A 195 -6.32 -9.49 -2.98
N ASP A 196 -5.58 -9.17 -4.04
CA ASP A 196 -5.67 -7.87 -4.72
C ASP A 196 -6.81 -7.84 -5.73
N GLU A 197 -7.42 -6.66 -5.92
CA GLU A 197 -8.41 -6.38 -6.96
C GLU A 197 -9.63 -7.34 -6.94
N VAL A 198 -10.24 -7.52 -5.76
CA VAL A 198 -11.37 -8.46 -5.57
C VAL A 198 -12.62 -8.11 -6.39
N GLU A 199 -12.73 -6.90 -6.93
CA GLU A 199 -13.79 -6.52 -7.88
C GLU A 199 -13.72 -7.31 -9.19
N SER A 200 -12.53 -7.78 -9.59
CA SER A 200 -12.37 -8.63 -10.77
C SER A 200 -13.11 -9.96 -10.60
N LEU A 201 -13.03 -10.53 -9.40
CA LEU A 201 -13.76 -11.73 -8.99
C LEU A 201 -15.28 -11.50 -8.98
N ALA A 202 -15.70 -10.35 -8.46
CA ALA A 202 -17.10 -9.93 -8.44
C ALA A 202 -17.66 -9.73 -9.87
N ALA A 203 -16.85 -9.19 -10.77
CA ALA A 203 -17.21 -9.01 -12.18
C ALA A 203 -17.37 -10.35 -12.90
N ALA A 204 -16.39 -11.26 -12.76
CA ALA A 204 -16.45 -12.61 -13.34
C ALA A 204 -17.68 -13.38 -12.86
N ARG A 205 -17.98 -13.32 -11.55
CA ARG A 205 -19.17 -13.94 -10.97
C ARG A 205 -20.47 -13.37 -11.56
N ARG A 206 -20.56 -12.05 -11.73
CA ARG A 206 -21.74 -11.40 -12.33
C ARG A 206 -21.88 -11.72 -13.82
N ALA A 207 -20.79 -11.73 -14.58
CA ALA A 207 -20.81 -12.08 -15.99
C ALA A 207 -21.31 -13.52 -16.21
N ALA A 208 -20.86 -14.46 -15.39
CA ALA A 208 -21.35 -15.84 -15.47
C ALA A 208 -22.82 -16.00 -15.05
N LEU A 209 -23.29 -15.25 -14.04
CA LEU A 209 -24.72 -15.23 -13.69
C LEU A 209 -25.60 -14.66 -14.81
N ALA A 210 -25.05 -13.74 -15.61
CA ALA A 210 -25.70 -13.18 -16.80
C ALA A 210 -25.56 -14.06 -18.05
N GLY A 211 -24.91 -15.23 -17.95
CA GLY A 211 -24.67 -16.14 -19.08
C GLY A 211 -23.63 -15.64 -20.09
N LEU A 212 -22.89 -14.59 -19.76
CA LEU A 212 -21.81 -14.03 -20.59
C LEU A 212 -20.48 -14.78 -20.42
N GLU A 213 -20.31 -15.48 -19.30
CA GLU A 213 -19.16 -16.34 -19.01
C GLU A 213 -19.60 -17.74 -18.55
N PRO A 214 -18.71 -18.75 -18.66
CA PRO A 214 -18.98 -20.09 -18.16
C PRO A 214 -19.28 -20.12 -16.66
N THR A 215 -20.22 -20.97 -16.25
CA THR A 215 -20.60 -21.16 -14.83
C THR A 215 -19.45 -21.63 -13.92
N ASP A 216 -18.34 -22.09 -14.49
CA ASP A 216 -17.15 -22.49 -13.74
C ASP A 216 -16.43 -21.33 -13.06
N SER A 217 -16.57 -20.09 -13.58
CA SER A 217 -16.03 -18.90 -12.90
C SER A 217 -16.66 -18.70 -11.51
N ILE A 218 -17.96 -18.93 -11.40
CA ILE A 218 -18.70 -18.88 -10.12
C ILE A 218 -18.19 -19.95 -9.17
N ARG A 219 -17.90 -21.17 -9.67
CA ARG A 219 -17.38 -22.27 -8.85
C ARG A 219 -16.01 -21.93 -8.27
N ALA A 220 -15.13 -21.34 -9.06
CA ALA A 220 -13.81 -20.95 -8.59
C ALA A 220 -13.85 -19.79 -7.60
N VAL A 221 -14.70 -18.78 -7.82
CA VAL A 221 -14.89 -17.68 -6.86
C VAL A 221 -15.45 -18.22 -5.54
N ASN A 222 -16.42 -19.11 -5.58
CA ASN A 222 -16.95 -19.77 -4.38
C ASN A 222 -15.91 -20.66 -3.68
N ALA A 223 -15.07 -21.36 -4.45
CA ALA A 223 -13.96 -22.13 -3.89
C ALA A 223 -12.97 -21.23 -3.16
N LEU A 224 -12.60 -20.09 -3.75
CA LEU A 224 -11.72 -19.10 -3.14
C LEU A 224 -12.30 -18.56 -1.83
N LEU A 225 -13.57 -18.12 -1.85
CA LEU A 225 -14.26 -17.63 -0.65
C LEU A 225 -14.32 -18.71 0.45
N THR A 226 -14.56 -19.97 0.07
CA THR A 226 -14.58 -21.10 1.01
C THR A 226 -13.22 -21.32 1.66
N GLN A 227 -12.12 -21.17 0.91
CA GLN A 227 -10.78 -21.32 1.46
C GLN A 227 -10.40 -20.14 2.36
N LEU A 228 -10.74 -18.90 2.00
CA LEU A 228 -10.60 -17.74 2.88
C LEU A 228 -11.38 -17.92 4.20
N ASP A 229 -12.58 -18.51 4.14
CA ASP A 229 -13.38 -18.84 5.32
C ASP A 229 -12.73 -19.89 6.23
N ARG A 230 -11.85 -20.73 5.71
CA ARG A 230 -11.05 -21.68 6.50
C ARG A 230 -9.85 -20.99 7.12
N LEU A 231 -9.18 -20.11 6.38
CA LEU A 231 -8.01 -19.36 6.87
C LEU A 231 -8.35 -18.45 8.04
N ARG A 232 -9.50 -17.76 8.04
CA ARG A 232 -9.91 -16.89 9.16
C ARG A 232 -10.00 -17.61 10.51
N ARG A 233 -10.15 -18.94 10.52
CA ARG A 233 -10.20 -19.76 11.75
C ARG A 233 -8.82 -19.99 12.34
N GLN A 234 -7.76 -19.70 11.60
CA GLN A 234 -6.40 -19.89 12.05
C GLN A 234 -5.96 -18.63 12.86
N PRO A 235 -5.60 -18.77 14.15
CA PRO A 235 -5.21 -17.64 15.01
C PRO A 235 -4.00 -16.84 14.52
N ASN A 236 -3.18 -17.42 13.65
CA ASN A 236 -1.96 -16.84 13.10
C ASN A 236 -2.11 -16.38 11.63
N ALA A 237 -3.34 -16.30 11.11
CA ALA A 237 -3.61 -15.84 9.75
C ALA A 237 -4.35 -14.50 9.74
N LEU A 238 -3.93 -13.61 8.84
CA LEU A 238 -4.54 -12.32 8.52
C LEU A 238 -4.88 -12.29 7.04
N VAL A 239 -6.13 -11.97 6.69
CA VAL A 239 -6.54 -11.80 5.30
C VAL A 239 -6.64 -10.31 4.99
N LEU A 240 -5.90 -9.89 3.96
CA LEU A 240 -5.89 -8.53 3.42
C LEU A 240 -6.55 -8.57 2.04
N THR A 241 -7.47 -7.64 1.77
CA THR A 241 -8.16 -7.56 0.49
C THR A 241 -8.17 -6.13 -0.01
N THR A 242 -8.03 -5.93 -1.32
CA THR A 242 -8.17 -4.60 -1.91
C THR A 242 -9.27 -4.57 -2.96
N SER A 243 -9.90 -3.41 -3.14
CA SER A 243 -10.81 -3.20 -4.25
C SER A 243 -10.78 -1.79 -4.84
N ASN A 244 -10.85 -1.69 -6.17
CA ASN A 244 -11.10 -0.43 -6.85
C ASN A 244 -12.60 -0.09 -6.83
N VAL A 245 -12.95 1.07 -6.26
CA VAL A 245 -14.36 1.54 -6.10
C VAL A 245 -15.07 1.77 -7.46
N THR A 246 -14.34 1.76 -8.57
CA THR A 246 -14.89 1.85 -9.93
C THR A 246 -15.74 0.63 -10.33
N GLY A 247 -15.73 -0.45 -9.53
CA GLY A 247 -16.58 -1.64 -9.71
C GLY A 247 -17.54 -1.88 -8.54
N ALA A 248 -18.46 -2.85 -8.73
CA ALA A 248 -19.25 -3.37 -7.62
C ALA A 248 -18.42 -4.42 -6.86
N ILE A 249 -18.16 -4.16 -5.58
CA ILE A 249 -17.53 -5.13 -4.67
C ILE A 249 -18.53 -6.27 -4.40
N ASP A 250 -18.07 -7.52 -4.41
CA ASP A 250 -18.94 -8.65 -4.04
C ASP A 250 -19.34 -8.52 -2.56
N VAL A 251 -20.65 -8.62 -2.30
CA VAL A 251 -21.23 -8.61 -0.94
C VAL A 251 -20.55 -9.66 -0.06
N ALA A 252 -20.12 -10.79 -0.62
CA ALA A 252 -19.42 -11.84 0.11
C ALA A 252 -18.10 -11.38 0.75
N PHE A 253 -17.33 -10.50 0.10
CA PHE A 253 -16.11 -9.92 0.68
C PHE A 253 -16.45 -8.86 1.72
N VAL A 254 -17.47 -8.04 1.44
CA VAL A 254 -17.93 -7.00 2.36
C VAL A 254 -18.43 -7.62 3.67
N ASP A 255 -19.22 -8.70 3.62
CA ASP A 255 -19.76 -9.33 4.83
C ASP A 255 -18.69 -10.02 5.69
N ARG A 256 -17.58 -10.45 5.08
CA ARG A 256 -16.47 -11.12 5.77
C ARG A 256 -15.47 -10.15 6.39
N ALA A 257 -15.39 -8.93 5.87
CA ALA A 257 -14.44 -7.93 6.34
C ALA A 257 -14.87 -7.36 7.69
N ASP A 258 -14.06 -7.58 8.72
CA ASP A 258 -14.25 -6.96 10.03
C ASP A 258 -13.90 -5.47 9.97
N LEU A 259 -12.82 -5.14 9.25
CA LEU A 259 -12.36 -3.78 9.05
C LEU A 259 -12.49 -3.38 7.58
N LYS A 260 -13.33 -2.39 7.30
CA LYS A 260 -13.54 -1.80 5.97
C LYS A 260 -13.01 -0.39 5.98
N ARG A 261 -12.04 -0.08 5.12
CA ARG A 261 -11.45 1.25 5.06
C ARG A 261 -11.43 1.79 3.64
N HIS A 262 -11.98 2.99 3.50
CA HIS A 262 -11.90 3.74 2.26
C HIS A 262 -10.55 4.45 2.15
N VAL A 263 -9.83 4.23 1.04
CA VAL A 263 -8.55 4.86 0.71
C VAL A 263 -8.75 5.78 -0.49
N GLY A 264 -9.11 7.04 -0.18
CA GLY A 264 -9.38 8.07 -1.18
C GLY A 264 -8.12 8.63 -1.84
N THR A 265 -8.33 9.57 -2.76
CA THR A 265 -7.26 10.41 -3.28
C THR A 265 -6.66 11.26 -2.16
N PRO A 266 -5.36 11.62 -2.24
CA PRO A 266 -4.69 12.39 -1.19
C PRO A 266 -5.35 13.76 -1.03
N SER A 267 -5.49 14.25 0.20
CA SER A 267 -5.84 15.67 0.39
C SER A 267 -4.68 16.57 -0.01
N ALA A 268 -4.89 17.89 0.00
CA ALA A 268 -3.81 18.85 -0.24
C ALA A 268 -2.63 18.66 0.72
N ARG A 269 -2.89 18.29 1.99
CA ARG A 269 -1.87 18.06 3.01
C ARG A 269 -1.04 16.81 2.69
N ALA A 270 -1.70 15.67 2.45
CA ALA A 270 -1.02 14.45 2.02
C ALA A 270 -0.27 14.63 0.69
N ALA A 271 -0.88 15.29 -0.30
CA ALA A 271 -0.26 15.58 -1.59
C ALA A 271 1.01 16.42 -1.42
N TYR A 272 0.97 17.43 -0.55
CA TYR A 272 2.14 18.26 -0.23
C TYR A 272 3.28 17.43 0.35
N GLU A 273 3.00 16.58 1.34
CA GLU A 273 4.02 15.74 1.97
C GLU A 273 4.61 14.71 0.99
N ILE A 274 3.79 14.15 0.09
CA ILE A 274 4.27 13.29 -1.00
C ILE A 274 5.25 14.06 -1.90
N LEU A 275 4.86 15.24 -2.39
CA LEU A 275 5.70 16.03 -3.29
C LEU A 275 6.94 16.59 -2.58
N ARG A 276 6.85 16.94 -1.29
CA ARG A 276 7.98 17.34 -0.44
C ARG A 276 9.00 16.22 -0.29
N GLY A 277 8.53 14.99 -0.08
CA GLY A 277 9.37 13.80 -0.07
C GLY A 277 10.13 13.63 -1.40
N CYS A 278 9.43 13.81 -2.53
CA CYS A 278 10.06 13.78 -3.86
C CYS A 278 11.13 14.88 -4.04
N CYS A 279 10.85 16.12 -3.61
CA CYS A 279 11.84 17.20 -3.65
C CYS A 279 13.08 16.84 -2.83
N THR A 280 12.87 16.30 -1.63
CA THR A 280 13.95 15.90 -0.72
C THR A 280 14.82 14.81 -1.34
N GLU A 281 14.22 13.77 -1.92
CA GLU A 281 14.95 12.70 -2.60
C GLU A 281 15.80 13.25 -3.76
N LEU A 282 15.23 14.09 -4.63
CA LEU A 282 15.96 14.67 -5.75
C LEU A 282 17.11 15.57 -5.31
N MET A 283 16.96 16.31 -4.20
CA MET A 283 18.04 17.10 -3.61
C MET A 283 19.12 16.22 -2.95
N VAL A 284 18.73 15.12 -2.30
CA VAL A 284 19.68 14.16 -1.73
C VAL A 284 20.52 13.52 -2.84
N ARG A 285 19.90 13.17 -3.97
CA ARG A 285 20.57 12.58 -5.14
C ARG A 285 21.30 13.58 -6.04
N GLY A 286 21.18 14.88 -5.77
CA GLY A 286 21.88 15.94 -6.52
C GLY A 286 21.25 16.29 -7.86
N SER A 287 20.02 15.81 -8.14
CA SER A 287 19.25 16.21 -9.34
C SER A 287 18.69 17.63 -9.21
N VAL A 288 18.44 18.09 -7.98
CA VAL A 288 18.06 19.47 -7.65
C VAL A 288 19.13 20.06 -6.75
N THR A 289 19.72 21.19 -7.15
CA THR A 289 20.84 21.83 -6.43
C THR A 289 20.75 23.36 -6.49
N PRO A 290 21.17 24.10 -5.43
CA PRO A 290 21.68 23.61 -4.16
C PRO A 290 20.61 22.93 -3.29
N ARG A 291 21.03 22.24 -2.23
CA ARG A 291 20.09 21.68 -1.25
C ARG A 291 19.46 22.83 -0.45
N GLU A 292 18.15 22.94 -0.53
CA GLU A 292 17.37 23.96 0.16
C GLU A 292 16.41 23.32 1.16
N ARG A 293 15.96 24.08 2.16
CA ARG A 293 15.02 23.57 3.17
C ARG A 293 13.59 23.66 2.63
N VAL A 294 12.90 22.51 2.56
CA VAL A 294 11.45 22.47 2.34
C VAL A 294 10.75 22.23 3.68
N PHE A 295 9.94 23.18 4.11
CA PHE A 295 9.25 23.13 5.39
C PHE A 295 8.19 22.02 5.40
N ALA A 296 7.93 21.42 6.57
CA ALA A 296 6.79 20.51 6.72
C ALA A 296 5.47 21.32 6.75
N ILE A 297 4.36 20.68 6.40
CA ILE A 297 3.06 21.36 6.31
C ILE A 297 2.61 22.00 7.62
N ASN A 298 2.84 21.33 8.75
CA ASN A 298 2.50 21.82 10.08
C ASN A 298 3.27 23.11 10.44
N VAL A 299 4.51 23.27 9.97
CA VAL A 299 5.30 24.49 10.14
C VAL A 299 4.68 25.63 9.32
N LEU A 300 4.26 25.36 8.09
CA LEU A 300 3.58 26.35 7.25
C LEU A 300 2.23 26.78 7.84
N GLU A 301 1.44 25.82 8.35
CA GLU A 301 0.17 26.09 9.03
C GLU A 301 0.36 26.93 10.29
N GLY A 302 1.34 26.59 11.13
CA GLY A 302 1.69 27.34 12.34
C GLY A 302 2.13 28.78 12.03
N ALA A 303 2.85 28.97 10.92
CA ALA A 303 3.21 30.28 10.39
C ALA A 303 2.08 30.97 9.59
N ARG A 304 0.88 30.39 9.54
CA ARG A 304 -0.28 30.87 8.75
C ARG A 304 0.06 31.14 7.29
N PHE A 305 0.92 30.33 6.71
CA PHE A 305 1.41 30.45 5.33
C PHE A 305 2.06 31.81 5.02
N ALA A 306 2.68 32.46 6.01
CA ALA A 306 3.40 33.71 5.81
C ALA A 306 4.56 33.54 4.81
N GLU A 307 4.62 34.43 3.82
CA GLU A 307 5.68 34.44 2.84
C GLU A 307 6.96 35.06 3.40
N SER A 308 8.06 34.31 3.24
CA SER A 308 9.43 34.70 3.54
C SER A 308 10.33 34.13 2.46
N GLU A 309 11.57 34.61 2.37
CA GLU A 309 12.55 34.11 1.40
C GLU A 309 12.73 32.59 1.51
N GLY A 310 12.80 32.04 2.75
CA GLY A 310 12.92 30.60 2.97
C GLY A 310 11.64 29.81 2.73
N SER A 311 10.45 30.40 2.91
CA SER A 311 9.17 29.68 2.75
C SER A 311 8.65 29.70 1.31
N ARG A 312 9.19 30.53 0.41
CA ARG A 312 8.69 30.72 -0.96
C ARG A 312 8.56 29.42 -1.75
N ALA A 313 9.61 28.60 -1.82
CA ALA A 313 9.57 27.32 -2.53
C ALA A 313 8.54 26.36 -1.91
N SER A 314 8.44 26.35 -0.58
CA SER A 314 7.47 25.53 0.15
C SER A 314 6.02 25.99 -0.10
N LEU A 315 5.76 27.29 -0.19
CA LEU A 315 4.44 27.86 -0.51
C LEU A 315 4.03 27.61 -1.97
N ARG A 316 4.98 27.69 -2.92
CA ARG A 316 4.72 27.32 -4.32
C ARG A 316 4.39 25.83 -4.44
N LEU A 317 5.15 24.97 -3.76
CA LEU A 317 4.87 23.53 -3.71
C LEU A 317 3.50 23.24 -3.10
N TRP A 318 3.11 23.98 -2.06
CA TRP A 318 1.78 23.93 -1.47
C TRP A 318 0.66 24.30 -2.46
N ALA A 319 0.87 25.32 -3.30
CA ALA A 319 -0.08 25.67 -4.35
C ALA A 319 -0.27 24.53 -5.36
N VAL A 320 0.82 23.89 -5.81
CA VAL A 320 0.77 22.71 -6.70
C VAL A 320 0.03 21.55 -6.04
N ALA A 321 0.32 21.28 -4.76
CA ALA A 321 -0.35 20.21 -4.02
C ALA A 321 -1.86 20.45 -3.86
N ARG A 322 -2.28 21.70 -3.59
CA ARG A 322 -3.70 22.07 -3.53
C ARG A 322 -4.39 21.87 -4.86
N GLU A 323 -3.78 22.34 -5.95
CA GLU A 323 -4.32 22.20 -7.31
C GLU A 323 -4.49 20.71 -7.68
N ALA A 324 -3.47 19.89 -7.41
CA ALA A 324 -3.53 18.45 -7.64
C ALA A 324 -4.62 17.75 -6.80
N ALA A 325 -4.77 18.13 -5.53
CA ALA A 325 -5.80 17.57 -4.66
C ALA A 325 -7.22 17.96 -5.09
N THR A 326 -7.43 19.22 -5.48
CA THR A 326 -8.72 19.68 -6.02
C THR A 326 -9.09 18.95 -7.31
N ALA A 327 -8.10 18.64 -8.15
CA ALA A 327 -8.30 17.86 -9.37
C ALA A 327 -8.40 16.33 -9.12
N GLY A 328 -8.29 15.86 -7.87
CA GLY A 328 -8.41 14.44 -7.54
C GLY A 328 -7.25 13.57 -8.04
N VAL A 329 -6.05 14.14 -8.18
CA VAL A 329 -4.87 13.40 -8.67
C VAL A 329 -4.49 12.27 -7.70
N SER A 330 -4.31 11.06 -8.23
CA SER A 330 -3.95 9.88 -7.43
C SER A 330 -2.53 9.96 -6.86
N GLY A 331 -2.25 9.24 -5.76
CA GLY A 331 -0.89 9.16 -5.20
C GLY A 331 0.14 8.61 -6.20
N ARG A 332 -0.26 7.64 -7.04
CA ARG A 332 0.57 7.13 -8.14
C ARG A 332 0.92 8.23 -9.15
N ALA A 333 -0.05 9.04 -9.55
CA ALA A 333 0.17 10.16 -10.47
C ALA A 333 1.08 11.23 -9.84
N LEU A 334 0.84 11.62 -8.59
CA LEU A 334 1.70 12.55 -7.84
C LEU A 334 3.17 12.10 -7.81
N ARG A 335 3.43 10.82 -7.56
CA ARG A 335 4.79 10.26 -7.55
C ARG A 335 5.43 10.18 -8.94
N ARG A 336 4.64 10.28 -10.01
CA ARG A 336 5.14 10.33 -11.41
C ARG A 336 5.47 11.75 -11.87
N LEU A 337 4.82 12.78 -11.31
CA LEU A 337 5.03 14.18 -11.69
C LEU A 337 6.50 14.63 -11.65
N PRO A 338 7.34 14.27 -10.65
CA PRO A 338 8.75 14.68 -10.62
C PRO A 338 9.53 14.26 -11.87
N LEU A 339 9.28 13.04 -12.37
CA LEU A 339 9.92 12.54 -13.58
C LEU A 339 9.49 13.35 -14.80
N LEU A 340 8.19 13.61 -14.94
CA LEU A 340 7.64 14.40 -16.05
C LEU A 340 8.14 15.85 -16.01
N ALA A 341 8.21 16.44 -14.81
CA ALA A 341 8.73 17.77 -14.58
C ALA A 341 10.18 17.89 -15.09
N VAL A 342 11.07 17.00 -14.65
CA VAL A 342 12.47 17.02 -15.07
C VAL A 342 12.64 16.70 -16.55
N ALA A 343 11.89 15.73 -17.09
CA ALA A 343 12.05 15.29 -18.46
C ALA A 343 11.51 16.27 -19.50
N LEU A 344 10.37 16.92 -19.22
CA LEU A 344 9.61 17.67 -20.22
C LEU A 344 9.58 19.18 -19.98
N HIS A 345 9.79 19.64 -18.74
CA HIS A 345 9.56 21.04 -18.37
C HIS A 345 10.76 21.72 -17.70
N ALA A 346 11.76 20.97 -17.24
CA ALA A 346 12.98 21.54 -16.68
C ALA A 346 13.93 22.07 -17.78
N PRO A 347 14.66 23.17 -17.51
CA PRO A 347 15.68 23.68 -18.41
C PRO A 347 16.79 22.64 -18.65
N ARG A 348 17.18 22.46 -19.91
CA ARG A 348 18.26 21.52 -20.28
C ARG A 348 19.64 22.13 -20.04
N GLY A 349 20.56 21.35 -19.48
CA GLY A 349 21.99 21.68 -19.42
C GLY A 349 22.44 22.62 -18.29
N LEU A 350 21.55 22.95 -17.35
CA LEU A 350 21.84 23.77 -16.17
C LEU A 350 21.54 22.98 -14.88
N ALA A 351 22.21 23.36 -13.78
CA ALA A 351 21.85 22.89 -12.45
C ALA A 351 20.43 23.36 -12.11
N LEU A 352 19.54 22.42 -11.79
CA LEU A 352 18.14 22.70 -11.55
C LEU A 352 17.94 23.17 -10.10
N SER A 353 17.55 24.43 -9.90
CA SER A 353 17.22 24.94 -8.56
C SER A 353 15.88 24.40 -8.06
N LEU A 354 15.64 24.48 -6.74
CA LEU A 354 14.37 24.04 -6.17
C LEU A 354 13.20 24.86 -6.73
N GLU A 355 13.35 26.17 -6.87
CA GLU A 355 12.31 27.02 -7.47
C GLU A 355 11.99 26.63 -8.91
N GLN A 356 13.01 26.38 -9.73
CA GLN A 356 12.83 25.95 -11.12
C GLN A 356 12.17 24.57 -11.21
N PHE A 357 12.54 23.65 -10.31
CA PHE A 357 11.91 22.34 -10.23
C PHE A 357 10.44 22.43 -9.85
N VAL A 358 10.07 23.27 -8.87
CA VAL A 358 8.65 23.45 -8.48
C VAL A 358 7.83 24.07 -9.61
N GLU A 359 8.40 24.98 -10.39
CA GLU A 359 7.73 25.53 -11.58
C GLU A 359 7.53 24.47 -12.67
N ALA A 360 8.56 23.67 -12.94
CA ALA A 360 8.48 22.53 -13.85
C ALA A 360 7.45 21.48 -13.37
N LEU A 361 7.33 21.29 -12.05
CA LEU A 361 6.37 20.39 -11.42
C LEU A 361 4.94 20.87 -11.62
N ARG A 362 4.70 22.18 -11.51
CA ARG A 362 3.42 22.79 -11.84
C ARG A 362 3.07 22.61 -13.32
N ALA A 363 4.02 22.85 -14.22
CA ALA A 363 3.81 22.64 -15.65
C ALA A 363 3.48 21.16 -15.98
N ALA A 364 4.17 20.23 -15.33
CA ALA A 364 3.88 18.80 -15.45
C ALA A 364 2.49 18.42 -14.93
N LEU A 365 2.05 19.03 -13.82
CA LEU A 365 0.69 18.85 -13.30
C LEU A 365 -0.36 19.33 -14.30
N LEU A 366 -0.19 20.55 -14.84
CA LEU A 366 -1.13 21.11 -15.82
C LEU A 366 -1.23 20.23 -17.08
N ALA A 367 -0.09 19.76 -17.60
CA ALA A 367 -0.06 18.84 -18.73
C ALA A 367 -0.78 17.52 -18.41
N HIS A 368 -0.52 16.94 -17.24
CA HIS A 368 -1.19 15.71 -16.79
C HIS A 368 -2.71 15.86 -16.70
N LEU A 369 -3.19 17.00 -16.20
CA LEU A 369 -4.62 17.29 -16.11
C LEU A 369 -5.26 17.48 -17.49
N ALA A 370 -4.56 18.13 -18.42
CA ALA A 370 -5.02 18.28 -19.79
C ALA A 370 -5.12 16.92 -20.51
N ASP A 371 -4.11 16.06 -20.36
CA ASP A 371 -4.13 14.70 -20.92
C ASP A 371 -5.29 13.86 -20.34
N ALA A 372 -5.52 13.96 -19.03
CA ALA A 372 -6.61 13.25 -18.36
C ALA A 372 -7.99 13.74 -18.85
N ALA A 373 -8.14 15.05 -19.08
CA ALA A 373 -9.38 15.62 -19.62
C ALA A 373 -9.64 15.17 -21.06
N ALA A 374 -8.62 15.16 -21.92
CA ALA A 374 -8.73 14.68 -23.30
C ALA A 374 -9.18 13.20 -23.36
N LEU A 375 -8.58 12.34 -22.54
CA LEU A 375 -8.96 10.93 -22.45
C LEU A 375 -10.40 10.72 -21.92
N ALA A 376 -10.87 11.60 -21.05
CA ALA A 376 -12.25 11.55 -20.55
C ALA A 376 -13.27 11.94 -21.63
N GLU A 377 -12.94 12.91 -22.49
CA GLU A 377 -13.76 13.30 -23.64
C GLU A 377 -13.82 12.20 -24.70
N ASP A 378 -12.69 11.54 -25.00
CA ASP A 378 -12.62 10.42 -25.96
C ASP A 378 -13.35 9.15 -25.47
N CYS A 379 -13.51 8.99 -24.16
CA CYS A 379 -14.22 7.87 -23.53
C CYS A 379 -15.71 8.15 -23.27
N ALA A 380 -16.22 9.35 -23.57
CA ALA A 380 -17.65 9.61 -23.52
C ALA A 380 -18.36 8.78 -24.61
N PRO A 381 -19.41 8.00 -24.30
CA PRO A 381 -20.10 7.23 -25.32
C PRO A 381 -20.60 8.21 -26.39
N ILE A 382 -20.31 7.89 -27.66
CA ILE A 382 -20.90 8.56 -28.82
C ILE A 382 -22.42 8.47 -28.61
N ALA A 383 -23.02 9.54 -28.13
CA ALA A 383 -24.46 9.64 -28.01
C ALA A 383 -24.99 9.50 -29.44
N ASN A 384 -25.69 8.38 -29.69
CA ASN A 384 -26.29 8.04 -30.98
C ASN A 384 -27.00 9.27 -31.59
N GLY A 385 -26.37 9.84 -32.61
CA GLY A 385 -26.96 10.85 -33.47
C GLY A 385 -27.67 10.19 -34.64
N HIS A 386 -28.99 10.13 -34.52
CA HIS A 386 -30.03 9.99 -35.55
C HIS A 386 -30.05 8.77 -36.49
#